data_AF-A0A0C2YQR4-F1
#
_entry.id   AF-A0A0C2YQR4-F1
#
_cell.length_a   1.000
_cell.length_b   1.000
_cell.length_c   1.000
_cell.angle_alpha   90.00
_cell.angle_beta   90.00
_cell.angle_gamma   90.00
#
_symmetry.space_group_name_H-M   'P 1'
#
loop_
_entity.id
_entity.type
_entity.pdbx_description
1 polymer ?
#
loop_
_entity_poly.entity_id
_entity_poly.type
_entity_poly.pdbx_seq_one_letter_code
_entity_poly.pdbx_strand_id
1 'polypeptide(L)'
;QKIDEEIKEEKLMIFLKDPEKSVRIFLSSHMREKGLIWSERNLTYAPHLLSFFIGFLLRNRVFPEQTYQRGLKRAFETIQQAKKELPLTYSIGRILPDQFSEACKEIFGRMGSVNWTTVTITEDQLREPKLAITDILTGEQKEITLPSEEQTAVKEAIEDNVDTDVNMVQVNESSSETGWGNWGAATATDGPNDSGWGGWTSADGQPSSWDTSTDKEPPDGTDTNVPLAPWTDFAPSWGREMPSLMTFLGPTVFPLTHTTGIVEFSTRRVREVHPPTISSKATSGKRSAKRKRGNAEGQWMPSASSVEAELDAQFAKVVLAPWGFEGGDISKPEIWATSRGAVIDPNLSTDSGTPDATGGEGKQKPHNPLTDDIVLLVQPHLLDTLSLVPGFGLGAMWVQLVRSEDAEKEGAGRDRGSECPKTYWYHEDLTGIFPSFYTPGT
;
A
#
# COMPACT_ATOMS: atom_id res chain seq x y z
N GLN A 1 13.20 -24.89 26.60
CA GLN A 1 14.62 -24.52 26.76
C GLN A 1 15.51 -25.18 25.72
N LYS A 2 15.82 -26.49 25.78
CA LYS A 2 16.67 -27.13 24.74
C LYS A 2 16.11 -27.03 23.31
N ILE A 3 14.80 -27.26 23.15
CA ILE A 3 14.12 -27.12 21.85
C ILE A 3 14.22 -25.67 21.33
N ASP A 4 14.14 -24.69 22.23
CA ASP A 4 14.24 -23.27 21.84
C ASP A 4 15.66 -22.88 21.43
N GLU A 5 16.69 -23.50 22.03
CA GLU A 5 18.09 -23.29 21.66
C GLU A 5 18.39 -23.87 20.26
N GLU A 6 17.91 -25.08 19.97
CA GLU A 6 18.08 -25.73 18.66
C GLU A 6 17.41 -24.89 17.54
N ILE A 7 16.20 -24.40 17.78
CA ILE A 7 15.49 -23.52 16.82
C ILE A 7 16.25 -22.20 16.61
N LYS A 8 16.85 -21.63 17.68
CA LYS A 8 17.66 -20.40 17.57
C LYS A 8 18.93 -20.64 16.76
N GLU A 9 19.61 -21.75 16.98
CA GLU A 9 20.80 -22.14 16.21
C GLU A 9 20.45 -22.37 14.74
N GLU A 10 19.34 -23.05 14.44
CA GLU A 10 18.88 -23.24 13.06
C GLU A 10 18.58 -21.91 12.36
N LYS A 11 17.82 -21.02 13.01
CA LYS A 11 17.52 -19.69 12.47
C LYS A 11 18.78 -18.86 12.26
N LEU A 12 19.74 -18.95 13.17
CA LEU A 12 21.04 -18.31 13.03
C LEU A 12 21.82 -18.87 11.82
N MET A 13 21.82 -20.18 11.64
CA MET A 13 22.48 -20.83 10.50
C MET A 13 21.82 -20.45 9.17
N ILE A 14 20.49 -20.35 9.12
CA ILE A 14 19.75 -19.86 7.95
C ILE A 14 20.14 -18.42 7.63
N PHE A 15 20.21 -17.55 8.65
CA PHE A 15 20.65 -16.16 8.48
C PHE A 15 22.11 -16.08 7.99
N LEU A 16 23.02 -16.86 8.56
CA LEU A 16 24.43 -16.84 8.15
C LEU A 16 24.64 -17.39 6.73
N LYS A 17 23.79 -18.30 6.27
CA LYS A 17 23.81 -18.84 4.91
C LYS A 17 23.51 -17.78 3.86
N ASP A 18 22.48 -16.95 4.09
CA ASP A 18 22.10 -15.85 3.20
C ASP A 18 21.49 -14.67 3.96
N PRO A 19 22.32 -13.78 4.54
CA PRO A 19 21.82 -12.69 5.37
C PRO A 19 21.04 -11.65 4.56
N GLU A 20 21.32 -11.52 3.26
CA GLU A 20 20.57 -10.63 2.37
C GLU A 20 19.14 -11.11 2.23
N LYS A 21 18.96 -12.40 1.89
CA LYS A 21 17.63 -13.00 1.75
C LYS A 21 16.86 -12.96 3.08
N SER A 22 17.48 -13.28 4.21
CA SER A 22 16.81 -13.22 5.51
C SER A 22 16.34 -11.83 5.88
N VAL A 23 17.15 -10.79 5.61
CA VAL A 23 16.76 -9.40 5.85
C VAL A 23 15.63 -8.96 4.93
N ARG A 24 15.64 -9.37 3.65
CA ARG A 24 14.52 -9.11 2.73
C ARG A 24 13.23 -9.74 3.24
N ILE A 25 13.25 -11.04 3.55
CA ILE A 25 12.08 -11.76 4.08
C ILE A 25 11.56 -11.09 5.34
N PHE A 26 12.45 -10.72 6.27
CA PHE A 26 12.06 -10.05 7.51
C PHE A 26 11.35 -8.71 7.23
N LEU A 27 11.98 -7.83 6.44
CA LEU A 27 11.46 -6.49 6.13
C LEU A 27 10.29 -6.49 5.13
N SER A 28 9.95 -7.63 4.53
CA SER A 28 8.86 -7.74 3.56
C SER A 28 7.75 -8.70 4.01
N SER A 29 7.94 -10.01 3.85
CA SER A 29 6.89 -11.03 4.12
C SER A 29 6.56 -11.09 5.59
N HIS A 30 7.60 -11.19 6.44
CA HIS A 30 7.41 -11.38 7.88
C HIS A 30 6.75 -10.16 8.54
N MET A 31 7.22 -8.95 8.22
CA MET A 31 6.57 -7.73 8.71
C MET A 31 5.10 -7.64 8.29
N ARG A 32 4.75 -8.14 7.10
CA ARG A 32 3.37 -8.16 6.62
C ARG A 32 2.53 -9.20 7.35
N GLU A 33 3.01 -10.43 7.46
CA GLU A 33 2.37 -11.54 8.18
C GLU A 33 2.10 -11.19 9.65
N LYS A 34 3.05 -10.52 10.31
CA LYS A 34 2.92 -10.07 11.70
C LYS A 34 2.16 -8.74 11.86
N GLY A 35 1.63 -8.18 10.78
CA GLY A 35 0.89 -6.91 10.81
C GLY A 35 1.72 -5.67 11.15
N LEU A 36 3.05 -5.79 11.14
CA LEU A 36 3.96 -4.68 11.43
C LEU A 36 3.93 -3.61 10.32
N ILE A 37 3.52 -3.97 9.10
CA ILE A 37 3.40 -3.03 7.98
C ILE A 37 2.32 -1.97 8.17
N TRP A 38 1.39 -2.16 9.11
CA TRP A 38 0.28 -1.24 9.34
C TRP A 38 0.65 -0.05 10.23
N SER A 39 1.85 -0.07 10.82
CA SER A 39 2.37 0.99 11.67
C SER A 39 3.50 1.75 10.98
N GLU A 40 3.29 3.05 10.72
CA GLU A 40 4.31 3.95 10.17
C GLU A 40 5.59 3.96 11.02
N ARG A 41 5.44 3.84 12.35
CA ARG A 41 6.58 3.77 13.28
C ARG A 41 7.43 2.53 13.01
N ASN A 42 6.82 1.38 12.78
CA ASN A 42 7.53 0.13 12.52
C ASN A 42 8.26 0.17 11.17
N LEU A 43 7.60 0.70 10.13
CA LEU A 43 8.19 0.90 8.81
C LEU A 43 9.38 1.86 8.83
N THR A 44 9.38 2.80 9.76
CA THR A 44 10.51 3.72 9.97
C THR A 44 11.61 3.08 10.81
N TYR A 45 11.31 2.53 11.99
CA TYR A 45 12.32 2.12 12.96
C TYR A 45 12.95 0.75 12.68
N ALA A 46 12.20 -0.23 12.16
CA ALA A 46 12.73 -1.57 11.89
C ALA A 46 14.00 -1.55 10.99
N PRO A 47 14.00 -0.87 9.83
CA PRO A 47 15.21 -0.81 9.00
C PRO A 47 16.33 0.03 9.65
N HIS A 48 16.03 1.00 10.53
CA HIS A 48 17.07 1.72 11.29
C HIS A 48 17.76 0.81 12.31
N LEU A 49 17.00 0.01 13.06
CA LEU A 49 17.52 -0.93 14.04
C LEU A 49 18.41 -2.00 13.36
N LEU A 50 17.94 -2.58 12.26
CA LEU A 50 18.73 -3.53 11.49
C LEU A 50 19.98 -2.90 10.89
N SER A 51 19.89 -1.65 10.41
CA SER A 51 21.06 -0.92 9.90
C SER A 51 22.14 -0.76 10.98
N PHE A 52 21.73 -0.47 12.22
CA PHE A 52 22.66 -0.37 13.35
C PHE A 52 23.30 -1.72 13.66
N PHE A 53 22.50 -2.78 13.76
CA PHE A 53 22.98 -4.13 14.07
C PHE A 53 23.95 -4.66 13.01
N ILE A 54 23.58 -4.65 11.73
CA ILE A 54 24.46 -5.12 10.65
C ILE A 54 25.71 -4.25 10.53
N GLY A 55 25.58 -2.93 10.72
CA GLY A 55 26.71 -2.01 10.78
C GLY A 55 27.69 -2.34 11.91
N PHE A 56 27.18 -2.74 13.08
CA PHE A 56 28.00 -3.20 14.21
C PHE A 56 28.76 -4.49 13.86
N LEU A 57 28.10 -5.48 13.26
CA LEU A 57 28.74 -6.74 12.86
C LEU A 57 29.89 -6.51 11.86
N LEU A 58 29.65 -5.64 10.86
CA LEU A 58 30.64 -5.29 9.85
C LEU A 58 31.83 -4.51 10.42
N ARG A 59 31.57 -3.55 11.32
CA ARG A 59 32.62 -2.70 11.93
C ARG A 59 33.55 -3.50 12.84
N ASN A 60 32.99 -4.40 13.65
CA ASN A 60 33.74 -5.20 14.60
C ASN A 60 34.31 -6.49 14.00
N ARG A 61 34.01 -6.79 12.73
CA ARG A 61 34.44 -8.02 12.03
C ARG A 61 34.10 -9.28 12.83
N VAL A 62 32.88 -9.32 13.38
CA VAL A 62 32.41 -10.46 14.20
C VAL A 62 32.53 -11.78 13.43
N PHE A 63 32.30 -11.74 12.11
CA PHE A 63 32.54 -12.84 11.18
C PHE A 63 33.73 -12.49 10.26
N PRO A 64 34.91 -13.06 10.49
CA PRO A 64 36.11 -12.76 9.71
C PRO A 64 36.05 -13.35 8.28
N GLU A 65 35.21 -14.36 8.04
CA GLU A 65 35.11 -15.01 6.74
C GLU A 65 34.53 -14.07 5.67
N GLN A 66 35.21 -14.00 4.53
CA GLN A 66 34.86 -13.08 3.44
C GLN A 66 33.47 -13.38 2.83
N THR A 67 33.02 -14.63 2.87
CA THR A 67 31.70 -15.06 2.41
C THR A 67 30.59 -14.38 3.22
N TYR A 68 30.67 -14.43 4.55
CA TYR A 68 29.69 -13.78 5.44
C TYR A 68 29.75 -12.26 5.32
N GLN A 69 30.95 -11.67 5.23
CA GLN A 69 31.08 -10.22 5.04
C GLN A 69 30.44 -9.73 3.75
N ARG A 70 30.56 -10.49 2.65
CA ARG A 70 29.89 -10.14 1.38
C ARG A 70 28.38 -10.16 1.52
N GLY A 71 27.82 -11.20 2.16
CA GLY A 71 26.40 -11.29 2.44
C GLY A 71 25.90 -10.13 3.31
N LEU A 72 26.58 -9.84 4.41
CA LEU A 72 26.22 -8.75 5.33
C LEU A 72 26.27 -7.37 4.65
N LYS A 73 27.20 -7.14 3.71
CA LYS A 73 27.25 -5.89 2.93
C LYS A 73 26.03 -5.74 2.01
N ARG A 74 25.62 -6.81 1.34
CA ARG A 74 24.40 -6.79 0.50
C ARG A 74 23.12 -6.66 1.32
N ALA A 75 23.07 -7.30 2.49
CA ALA A 75 22.00 -7.11 3.46
C ALA A 75 21.93 -5.64 3.91
N PHE A 76 23.08 -5.02 4.18
CA PHE A 76 23.15 -3.60 4.52
C PHE A 76 22.64 -2.69 3.39
N GLU A 77 22.99 -2.97 2.13
CA GLU A 77 22.46 -2.25 0.96
C GLU A 77 20.94 -2.37 0.86
N THR A 78 20.40 -3.58 1.05
CA THR A 78 18.94 -3.83 1.12
C THR A 78 18.30 -3.01 2.25
N ILE A 79 18.93 -2.93 3.43
CA ILE A 79 18.41 -2.13 4.55
C ILE A 79 18.38 -0.64 4.18
N GLN A 80 19.41 -0.12 3.52
CA GLN A 80 19.41 1.28 3.08
C GLN A 80 18.30 1.55 2.06
N GLN A 81 17.98 0.57 1.21
CA GLN A 81 16.82 0.64 0.33
C GLN A 81 15.52 0.63 1.12
N ALA A 82 15.36 -0.29 2.08
CA ALA A 82 14.19 -0.36 2.94
C ALA A 82 13.93 0.91 3.76
N LYS A 83 14.98 1.59 4.24
CA LYS A 83 14.84 2.90 4.91
C LYS A 83 14.17 3.96 4.05
N LYS A 84 14.32 3.87 2.72
CA LYS A 84 13.69 4.79 1.76
C LYS A 84 12.30 4.30 1.38
N GLU A 85 12.17 3.01 1.10
CA GLU A 85 10.96 2.45 0.50
C GLU A 85 9.85 2.16 1.51
N LEU A 86 10.16 1.66 2.71
CA LEU A 86 9.13 1.24 3.67
C LEU A 86 8.24 2.40 4.17
N PRO A 87 8.75 3.60 4.51
CA PRO A 87 7.86 4.71 4.85
C PRO A 87 6.94 5.10 3.68
N LEU A 88 7.43 4.98 2.43
CA LEU A 88 6.66 5.31 1.24
C LEU A 88 5.52 4.30 0.98
N THR A 89 5.64 3.03 1.40
CA THR A 89 4.51 2.09 1.27
C THR A 89 3.31 2.55 2.09
N TYR A 90 3.55 3.10 3.29
CA TYR A 90 2.49 3.69 4.12
C TYR A 90 1.89 4.94 3.48
N SER A 91 2.73 5.84 2.96
CA SER A 91 2.25 7.04 2.27
C SER A 91 1.40 6.68 1.04
N ILE A 92 1.83 5.71 0.23
CA ILE A 92 1.09 5.24 -0.94
C ILE A 92 -0.23 4.59 -0.53
N GLY A 93 -0.26 3.81 0.55
CA GLY A 93 -1.48 3.18 1.06
C GLY A 93 -2.52 4.17 1.59
N ARG A 94 -2.13 5.41 1.90
CA ARG A 94 -3.04 6.47 2.34
C ARG A 94 -3.59 7.32 1.20
N ILE A 95 -2.87 7.40 0.09
CA ILE A 95 -3.24 8.23 -1.06
C ILE A 95 -3.96 7.44 -2.16
N LEU A 96 -3.89 6.11 -2.13
CA LEU A 96 -4.61 5.22 -3.04
C LEU A 96 -5.74 4.47 -2.29
N PRO A 97 -6.91 4.26 -2.93
CA PRO A 97 -7.30 4.77 -4.25
C PRO A 97 -7.41 6.28 -4.31
N ASP A 98 -7.04 6.83 -5.46
CA ASP A 98 -7.13 8.27 -5.69
C ASP A 98 -8.56 8.67 -6.06
N GLN A 99 -8.87 9.97 -5.99
CA GLN A 99 -10.24 10.44 -6.21
C GLN A 99 -10.71 10.20 -7.64
N PHE A 100 -9.80 10.09 -8.62
CA PHE A 100 -10.15 9.72 -9.99
C PHE A 100 -10.63 8.28 -10.07
N SER A 101 -9.87 7.35 -9.49
CA SER A 101 -10.22 5.93 -9.42
C SER A 101 -11.56 5.69 -8.72
N GLU A 102 -11.79 6.36 -7.59
CA GLU A 102 -13.06 6.30 -6.88
C GLU A 102 -14.21 6.91 -7.69
N ALA A 103 -13.99 8.02 -8.41
CA ALA A 103 -15.00 8.59 -9.30
C ALA A 103 -15.36 7.66 -10.47
N CYS A 104 -14.37 6.95 -11.04
CA CYS A 104 -14.61 5.93 -12.06
C CYS A 104 -15.45 4.78 -11.50
N LYS A 105 -15.15 4.31 -10.29
CA LYS A 105 -15.91 3.27 -9.58
C LYS A 105 -17.36 3.71 -9.30
N GLU A 106 -17.58 4.97 -8.95
CA GLU A 106 -18.93 5.51 -8.75
C GLU A 106 -19.74 5.52 -10.06
N ILE A 107 -19.12 5.96 -11.16
CA ILE A 107 -19.78 6.10 -12.47
C ILE A 107 -20.08 4.74 -13.11
N PHE A 108 -19.10 3.84 -13.13
CA PHE A 108 -19.22 2.55 -13.81
C PHE A 108 -19.78 1.45 -12.91
N GLY A 109 -19.86 1.70 -11.61
CA GLY A 109 -20.14 0.70 -10.59
C GLY A 109 -18.90 -0.10 -10.24
N ARG A 110 -19.01 -0.87 -9.15
CA ARG A 110 -17.94 -1.75 -8.69
C ARG A 110 -17.80 -2.95 -9.62
N MET A 111 -16.62 -3.15 -10.21
CA MET A 111 -16.37 -4.22 -11.18
C MET A 111 -16.10 -5.57 -10.52
N GLY A 112 -15.67 -5.57 -9.26
CA GLY A 112 -15.48 -6.79 -8.49
C GLY A 112 -15.31 -6.46 -7.01
N SER A 113 -15.34 -7.48 -6.17
CA SER A 113 -15.09 -7.33 -4.74
C SER A 113 -13.97 -8.26 -4.35
N VAL A 114 -12.87 -7.69 -3.87
CA VAL A 114 -11.92 -8.48 -3.11
C VAL A 114 -12.64 -8.85 -1.81
N ASN A 115 -13.21 -10.05 -1.79
CA ASN A 115 -13.74 -10.63 -0.57
C ASN A 115 -12.53 -11.01 0.27
N TRP A 116 -12.12 -10.07 1.14
CA TRP A 116 -11.34 -10.39 2.32
C TRP A 116 -12.23 -11.28 3.17
N THR A 117 -12.31 -12.56 2.80
CA THR A 117 -12.86 -13.56 3.69
C THR A 117 -11.84 -13.61 4.80
N THR A 118 -12.07 -12.82 5.86
CA THR A 118 -11.45 -13.05 7.14
C THR A 118 -11.76 -14.50 7.39
N VAL A 119 -10.76 -15.37 7.21
CA VAL A 119 -10.90 -16.76 7.56
C VAL A 119 -11.13 -16.69 9.05
N THR A 120 -12.40 -16.74 9.46
CA THR A 120 -12.76 -16.89 10.84
C THR A 120 -12.27 -18.29 11.15
N ILE A 121 -11.03 -18.36 11.63
CA ILE A 121 -10.46 -19.59 12.16
C ILE A 121 -11.43 -19.95 13.28
N THR A 122 -12.32 -20.89 13.00
CA THR A 122 -13.28 -21.36 14.00
C THR A 122 -12.44 -21.88 15.17
N GLU A 123 -12.85 -21.61 16.41
CA GLU A 123 -12.15 -22.09 17.62
C GLU A 123 -11.82 -23.59 17.55
N ASP A 124 -12.60 -24.39 16.82
CA ASP A 124 -12.33 -25.81 16.56
C ASP A 124 -11.10 -26.09 15.65
N GLN A 125 -10.68 -25.16 14.78
CA GLN A 125 -9.42 -25.21 14.04
C GLN A 125 -8.23 -24.63 14.82
N LEU A 126 -8.51 -23.87 15.88
CA LEU A 126 -7.54 -23.47 16.91
C LEU A 126 -7.29 -24.58 17.94
N ARG A 127 -7.74 -25.81 17.67
CA ARG A 127 -7.26 -26.97 18.43
C ARG A 127 -5.77 -27.11 18.20
N GLU A 128 -5.04 -26.87 19.27
CA GLU A 128 -3.58 -26.98 19.39
C GLU A 128 -3.04 -28.11 18.49
N PRO A 129 -2.02 -27.85 17.65
CA PRO A 129 -1.37 -28.91 16.91
C PRO A 129 -0.72 -29.89 17.90
N LYS A 130 -1.44 -30.98 18.20
CA LYS A 130 -0.96 -32.08 19.03
C LYS A 130 0.08 -32.86 18.22
N LEU A 131 1.35 -32.53 18.43
CA LEU A 131 2.46 -33.32 17.89
C LEU A 131 2.62 -34.57 18.76
N ALA A 132 2.15 -35.71 18.23
CA ALA A 132 2.42 -37.01 18.82
C ALA A 132 3.85 -37.46 18.45
N ILE A 133 4.80 -37.26 19.36
CA ILE A 133 6.16 -37.77 19.20
C ILE A 133 6.17 -39.19 19.75
N THR A 134 6.51 -40.16 18.90
CA THR A 134 6.68 -41.56 19.30
C THR A 134 8.16 -41.79 19.59
N ASP A 135 8.49 -42.15 20.83
CA ASP A 135 9.87 -42.47 21.21
C ASP A 135 10.31 -43.78 20.52
N ILE A 136 11.38 -43.69 19.74
CA ILE A 136 11.87 -44.77 18.84
C ILE A 136 12.45 -45.95 19.65
N LEU A 137 12.83 -45.74 20.92
CA LEU A 137 13.48 -46.76 21.74
C LEU A 137 12.50 -47.47 22.69
N THR A 138 11.43 -46.79 23.11
CA THR A 138 10.49 -47.30 24.12
C THR A 138 9.09 -47.55 23.56
N GLY A 139 8.75 -46.98 22.39
CA GLY A 139 7.43 -47.08 21.78
C GLY A 139 6.34 -46.30 22.52
N GLU A 140 6.68 -45.53 23.56
CA GLU A 140 5.72 -44.69 24.27
C GLU A 140 5.43 -43.41 23.45
N GLN A 141 4.15 -43.14 23.26
CA GLN A 141 3.69 -41.87 22.70
C GLN A 141 3.60 -40.84 23.82
N LYS A 142 4.36 -39.74 23.69
CA LYS A 142 4.25 -38.61 24.59
C LYS A 142 3.60 -37.45 23.85
N GLU A 143 2.43 -37.06 24.32
CA GLU A 143 1.71 -35.89 23.83
C GLU A 143 2.35 -34.64 24.46
N ILE A 144 2.97 -33.78 23.63
CA ILE A 144 3.56 -32.53 24.09
C ILE A 144 2.63 -31.39 23.67
N THR A 145 2.01 -30.76 24.64
CA THR A 145 1.27 -29.50 24.43
C THR A 145 2.26 -28.36 24.31
N LEU A 146 2.41 -27.79 23.12
CA LEU A 146 3.20 -26.57 22.91
C LEU A 146 2.41 -25.36 23.42
N PRO A 147 3.02 -24.41 24.13
CA PRO A 147 2.37 -23.16 24.49
C PRO A 147 2.01 -22.39 23.21
N SER A 148 0.76 -21.92 23.13
CA SER A 148 0.25 -21.16 21.98
C SER A 148 1.09 -19.90 21.70
N GLU A 149 1.37 -19.61 20.42
CA GLU A 149 2.03 -18.38 19.98
C GLU A 149 1.28 -17.12 20.47
N GLU A 150 -0.03 -17.21 20.69
CA GLU A 150 -0.83 -16.10 21.23
C GLU A 150 -0.52 -15.84 22.70
N GLN A 151 -0.23 -16.89 23.50
CA GLN A 151 0.17 -16.72 24.91
C GLN A 151 1.56 -16.08 25.03
N THR A 152 2.41 -16.26 24.01
CA THR A 152 3.72 -15.60 23.94
C THR A 152 3.58 -14.16 23.42
N ALA A 153 2.76 -13.93 22.39
CA ALA A 153 2.53 -12.60 21.82
C ALA A 153 1.76 -11.65 22.76
N VAL A 154 0.76 -12.15 23.49
CA VAL A 154 0.02 -11.34 24.49
C VAL A 154 0.93 -10.98 25.66
N LYS A 155 1.81 -11.89 26.09
CA LYS A 155 2.76 -11.61 27.16
C LYS A 155 3.81 -10.58 26.73
N GLU A 156 4.30 -10.66 25.50
CA GLU A 156 5.26 -9.70 24.92
C GLU A 156 4.62 -8.32 24.70
N ALA A 157 3.35 -8.25 24.26
CA ALA A 157 2.62 -6.99 24.08
C ALA A 157 2.22 -6.29 25.40
N ILE A 158 2.06 -7.06 26.48
CA ILE A 158 1.84 -6.52 27.83
C ILE A 158 3.15 -5.97 28.42
N GLU A 159 4.29 -6.63 28.18
CA GLU A 159 5.60 -6.16 28.67
C GLU A 159 6.07 -4.88 27.96
N ASP A 160 5.70 -4.66 26.68
CA ASP A 160 6.13 -3.48 25.90
C ASP A 160 5.35 -2.18 26.22
N ASN A 161 4.24 -2.25 26.97
CA ASN A 161 3.41 -1.09 27.33
C ASN A 161 3.55 -0.63 28.79
N VAL A 162 4.41 -1.26 29.60
CA VAL A 162 4.51 -1.01 31.06
C VAL A 162 5.82 -0.29 31.44
N ASP A 163 6.36 0.59 30.59
CA ASP A 163 7.54 1.42 30.93
C ASP A 163 7.47 2.85 30.37
N THR A 164 6.29 3.50 30.48
CA THR A 164 6.20 4.96 30.37
C THR A 164 5.81 5.58 31.70
N ASP A 165 6.77 5.61 32.63
CA ASP A 165 6.68 6.41 33.84
C ASP A 165 6.65 7.90 33.47
N VAL A 166 5.47 8.49 33.61
CA VAL A 166 5.24 9.94 33.55
C VAL A 166 5.83 10.55 34.82
N ASN A 167 6.95 11.25 34.65
CA ASN A 167 7.68 11.93 35.71
C ASN A 167 6.80 12.97 36.42
N MET A 168 6.70 12.83 37.75
CA MET A 168 6.02 13.71 38.68
C MET A 168 6.66 15.11 38.71
N VAL A 169 5.78 16.11 38.81
CA VAL A 169 6.11 17.49 39.21
C VAL A 169 6.60 17.49 40.66
N GLN A 170 7.83 17.98 40.90
CA GLN A 170 8.37 18.27 42.24
C GLN A 170 8.21 19.76 42.59
N VAL A 171 7.80 20.03 43.83
CA VAL A 171 8.07 21.29 44.55
C VAL A 171 8.46 20.98 46.00
N ASN A 172 9.67 21.43 46.37
CA ASN A 172 10.29 21.71 47.69
C ASN A 172 10.40 20.55 48.72
N GLU A 173 11.52 20.31 49.42
CA GLU A 173 12.30 21.25 50.24
C GLU A 173 13.66 20.63 50.69
N SER A 174 14.69 21.49 50.78
CA SER A 174 15.87 21.48 51.69
C SER A 174 16.90 20.32 51.81
N SER A 175 18.16 20.72 51.53
CA SER A 175 19.37 20.60 52.38
C SER A 175 20.38 19.43 52.22
N SER A 176 21.65 19.87 52.32
CA SER A 176 22.92 19.17 52.60
C SER A 176 23.71 18.52 51.45
N GLU A 177 24.71 19.31 51.05
CA GLU A 177 26.03 18.98 50.52
C GLU A 177 26.58 17.57 50.84
N THR A 178 27.09 16.88 49.82
CA THR A 178 28.50 16.42 49.77
C THR A 178 28.88 15.86 48.39
N GLY A 179 29.79 16.57 47.71
CA GLY A 179 30.88 16.08 46.85
C GLY A 179 30.63 15.11 45.69
N TRP A 180 31.11 15.46 44.50
CA TRP A 180 32.37 14.92 43.92
C TRP A 180 32.67 15.55 42.53
N GLY A 181 33.87 16.13 42.39
CA GLY A 181 34.68 16.44 41.18
C GLY A 181 34.01 17.00 39.91
N ASN A 182 34.06 18.29 39.59
CA ASN A 182 35.22 19.13 39.19
C ASN A 182 36.07 18.56 38.04
N TRP A 183 35.78 18.98 36.81
CA TRP A 183 36.74 19.11 35.71
C TRP A 183 36.57 20.49 35.03
N GLY A 184 37.41 21.43 35.45
CA GLY A 184 38.19 22.30 34.55
C GLY A 184 37.46 23.30 33.67
N ALA A 185 37.26 24.50 34.23
CA ALA A 185 37.25 25.80 33.53
C ALA A 185 38.58 26.02 32.74
N ALA A 186 38.72 26.92 31.77
CA ALA A 186 38.28 28.32 31.65
C ALA A 186 38.37 28.72 30.14
N THR A 187 37.84 29.83 29.62
CA THR A 187 37.88 31.22 30.09
C THR A 187 36.78 32.06 29.44
N ALA A 188 36.22 32.96 30.24
CA ALA A 188 35.26 34.01 29.89
C ALA A 188 35.84 35.10 28.99
N THR A 189 34.94 35.79 28.27
CA THR A 189 35.04 37.24 28.02
C THR A 189 33.64 37.84 28.00
N ASP A 190 33.52 38.94 28.73
CA ASP A 190 32.34 39.73 29.07
C ASP A 190 31.67 40.43 27.88
N GLY A 191 30.38 40.79 28.05
CA GLY A 191 29.79 41.95 27.37
C GLY A 191 28.27 41.93 27.21
N PRO A 192 27.51 42.89 27.79
CA PRO A 192 26.04 42.85 27.89
C PRO A 192 25.33 43.73 26.83
N ASN A 193 24.08 43.39 26.52
CA ASN A 193 22.99 44.27 26.03
C ASN A 193 21.72 43.39 25.94
N ASP A 194 20.69 43.58 26.77
CA ASP A 194 19.70 44.66 26.77
C ASP A 194 18.69 44.58 25.61
N SER A 195 17.43 44.85 25.93
CA SER A 195 16.16 44.80 25.15
C SER A 195 15.57 43.39 24.88
N GLY A 196 14.41 42.99 25.40
CA GLY A 196 13.27 43.75 25.93
C GLY A 196 12.13 43.79 24.90
N TRP A 197 11.26 42.77 24.90
CA TRP A 197 9.95 42.71 24.22
C TRP A 197 9.08 41.74 25.05
N GLY A 198 8.22 42.19 25.97
CA GLY A 198 6.86 42.69 25.72
C GLY A 198 5.88 41.51 25.73
N GLY A 199 5.11 41.19 26.78
CA GLY A 199 4.42 42.06 27.72
C GLY A 199 3.02 42.38 27.20
N TRP A 200 2.08 41.43 27.29
CA TRP A 200 0.65 41.68 27.05
C TRP A 200 -0.15 41.20 28.26
N THR A 201 -0.46 42.14 29.15
CA THR A 201 -1.46 42.02 30.21
C THR A 201 -2.40 43.21 30.11
N SER A 202 -3.67 42.95 29.82
CA SER A 202 -4.86 43.72 30.21
C SER A 202 -6.04 42.77 29.93
N ALA A 203 -6.72 42.16 30.89
CA ALA A 203 -7.61 42.75 31.90
C ALA A 203 -8.66 43.66 31.27
N ASP A 204 -9.88 43.12 31.09
CA ASP A 204 -11.12 43.58 31.74
C ASP A 204 -12.37 43.09 30.97
N GLY A 205 -13.41 42.64 31.69
CA GLY A 205 -14.78 42.71 31.15
C GLY A 205 -15.80 41.60 31.41
N GLN A 206 -16.07 41.28 32.67
CA GLN A 206 -17.39 40.91 33.24
C GLN A 206 -18.09 39.56 32.97
N PRO A 207 -18.94 39.13 33.94
CA PRO A 207 -19.51 37.78 34.03
C PRO A 207 -20.97 37.71 33.56
N SER A 208 -21.36 36.59 32.95
CA SER A 208 -22.76 36.26 32.70
C SER A 208 -23.11 34.89 33.29
N SER A 209 -23.77 35.00 34.44
CA SER A 209 -24.51 33.99 35.19
C SER A 209 -25.81 33.63 34.47
N TRP A 210 -25.90 32.40 33.95
CA TRP A 210 -27.10 31.60 33.64
C TRP A 210 -26.58 30.15 33.64
N ASP A 211 -27.17 29.12 34.22
CA ASP A 211 -28.40 28.91 34.96
C ASP A 211 -28.24 27.50 35.55
N THR A 212 -28.62 27.34 36.80
CA THR A 212 -28.68 26.08 37.53
C THR A 212 -29.77 25.17 36.95
N SER A 213 -29.39 24.04 36.36
CA SER A 213 -30.29 22.91 36.17
C SER A 213 -29.66 21.62 36.67
N THR A 214 -29.89 21.41 37.96
CA THR A 214 -30.27 20.18 38.65
C THR A 214 -30.21 18.87 37.84
N ASP A 215 -29.24 18.04 38.21
CA ASP A 215 -29.32 16.60 38.44
C ASP A 215 -30.57 15.87 37.94
N LYS A 216 -30.37 15.03 36.92
CA LYS A 216 -30.92 13.67 36.88
C LYS A 216 -29.90 12.74 36.24
N GLU A 217 -29.15 12.04 37.09
CA GLU A 217 -28.50 10.79 36.73
C GLU A 217 -29.56 9.81 36.18
N PRO A 218 -29.38 9.20 35.00
CA PRO A 218 -30.15 8.04 34.62
C PRO A 218 -29.70 6.83 35.45
N PRO A 219 -30.63 6.01 35.95
CA PRO A 219 -30.33 4.88 36.81
C PRO A 219 -29.52 3.81 36.07
N ASP A 220 -28.48 3.40 36.78
CA ASP A 220 -27.69 2.19 36.63
C ASP A 220 -28.56 0.93 36.41
N GLY A 221 -28.05 0.00 35.61
CA GLY A 221 -28.57 -1.36 35.53
C GLY A 221 -29.22 -1.78 34.20
N THR A 222 -28.42 -1.91 33.13
CA THR A 222 -28.58 -3.04 32.20
C THR A 222 -27.21 -3.43 31.63
N ASP A 223 -26.59 -4.43 32.26
CA ASP A 223 -25.51 -5.24 31.68
C ASP A 223 -26.03 -5.93 30.41
N THR A 224 -25.97 -5.22 29.29
CA THR A 224 -26.06 -5.84 27.98
C THR A 224 -24.64 -5.95 27.45
N ASN A 225 -24.02 -7.10 27.77
CA ASN A 225 -22.96 -7.70 26.97
C ASN A 225 -23.52 -7.98 25.56
N VAL A 226 -23.78 -6.92 24.80
CA VAL A 226 -23.91 -7.03 23.35
C VAL A 226 -22.46 -7.19 22.88
N PRO A 227 -22.10 -8.34 22.27
CA PRO A 227 -20.80 -8.47 21.63
C PRO A 227 -20.66 -7.27 20.71
N LEU A 228 -19.61 -6.44 20.90
CA LEU A 228 -19.30 -5.37 19.96
C LEU A 228 -19.37 -5.97 18.57
N ALA A 229 -20.37 -5.55 17.79
CA ALA A 229 -20.55 -6.02 16.44
C ALA A 229 -19.20 -5.81 15.73
N PRO A 230 -18.67 -6.84 15.03
CA PRO A 230 -17.42 -6.71 14.30
C PRO A 230 -17.55 -5.47 13.44
N TRP A 231 -16.52 -4.63 13.49
CA TRP A 231 -16.34 -3.39 12.75
C TRP A 231 -16.68 -3.62 11.28
N THR A 232 -17.97 -3.52 10.97
CA THR A 232 -18.46 -3.54 9.62
C THR A 232 -18.43 -2.08 9.26
N ASP A 233 -17.43 -1.70 8.48
CA ASP A 233 -17.17 -0.35 7.95
C ASP A 233 -18.32 0.20 7.07
N PHE A 234 -19.53 -0.33 7.19
CA PHE A 234 -20.76 0.28 6.72
C PHE A 234 -21.29 1.33 7.70
N ALA A 235 -20.41 2.10 8.35
CA ALA A 235 -20.82 3.39 8.88
C ALA A 235 -21.42 4.15 7.68
N PRO A 236 -22.73 4.42 7.71
CA PRO A 236 -23.43 4.75 6.48
C PRO A 236 -22.88 6.10 6.01
N SER A 237 -22.44 6.13 4.75
CA SER A 237 -21.58 7.14 4.14
C SER A 237 -22.20 8.53 4.01
N TRP A 238 -23.26 8.85 4.76
CA TRP A 238 -24.06 10.08 4.72
C TRP A 238 -23.29 11.39 4.98
N GLY A 239 -21.97 11.33 5.18
CA GLY A 239 -21.10 12.51 5.32
C GLY A 239 -19.79 12.46 4.54
N ARG A 240 -19.52 11.42 3.74
CA ARG A 240 -18.35 11.45 2.83
C ARG A 240 -18.80 12.06 1.51
N GLU A 241 -18.17 13.17 1.12
CA GLU A 241 -18.31 13.70 -0.23
C GLU A 241 -17.95 12.59 -1.23
N MET A 242 -18.92 12.18 -2.05
CA MET A 242 -18.64 11.19 -3.09
C MET A 242 -17.73 11.83 -4.13
N PRO A 243 -16.60 11.19 -4.46
CA PRO A 243 -15.64 11.75 -5.40
C PRO A 243 -16.28 11.84 -6.80
N SER A 244 -16.62 13.05 -7.23
CA SER A 244 -17.21 13.26 -8.55
C SER A 244 -16.14 13.54 -9.60
N LEU A 245 -16.26 12.88 -10.76
CA LEU A 245 -15.42 13.17 -11.92
C LEU A 245 -15.57 14.62 -12.43
N MET A 246 -16.72 15.25 -12.13
CA MET A 246 -16.97 16.66 -12.44
C MET A 246 -15.94 17.59 -11.81
N THR A 247 -15.36 17.22 -10.65
CA THR A 247 -14.33 18.03 -9.99
C THR A 247 -13.04 18.11 -10.80
N PHE A 248 -12.75 17.09 -11.62
CA PHE A 248 -11.51 17.01 -12.41
C PHE A 248 -11.71 17.42 -13.87
N LEU A 249 -12.78 16.92 -14.49
CA LEU A 249 -13.05 17.12 -15.91
C LEU A 249 -14.11 18.19 -16.20
N GLY A 250 -14.76 18.72 -15.16
CA GLY A 250 -15.97 19.52 -15.35
C GLY A 250 -17.09 18.72 -16.05
N PRO A 251 -18.06 19.40 -16.68
CA PRO A 251 -19.10 18.77 -17.48
C PRO A 251 -18.50 17.92 -18.62
N THR A 252 -18.46 16.60 -18.40
CA THR A 252 -17.84 15.65 -19.31
C THR A 252 -18.83 14.65 -19.88
N VAL A 253 -18.55 14.19 -21.09
CA VAL A 253 -19.26 13.13 -21.81
C VAL A 253 -18.54 11.77 -21.64
N PHE A 254 -17.60 11.69 -20.70
CA PHE A 254 -16.84 10.48 -20.43
C PHE A 254 -17.71 9.25 -20.17
N PRO A 255 -18.74 9.27 -19.30
CA PRO A 255 -19.61 8.11 -19.08
C PRO A 255 -20.42 7.67 -20.31
N LEU A 256 -20.60 8.56 -21.29
CA LEU A 256 -21.32 8.27 -22.53
C LEU A 256 -20.42 7.72 -23.63
N THR A 257 -19.12 7.98 -23.55
CA THR A 257 -18.14 7.63 -24.59
C THR A 257 -17.27 6.44 -24.19
N HIS A 258 -17.15 6.15 -22.90
CA HIS A 258 -16.34 5.09 -22.35
C HIS A 258 -17.17 4.17 -21.45
N THR A 259 -16.75 2.92 -21.38
CA THR A 259 -17.26 1.88 -20.50
C THR A 259 -16.08 1.05 -19.97
N THR A 260 -16.36 0.05 -19.15
CA THR A 260 -15.35 -0.85 -18.62
C THR A 260 -15.08 -2.01 -19.58
N GLY A 261 -13.80 -2.35 -19.73
CA GLY A 261 -13.31 -3.47 -20.51
C GLY A 261 -12.81 -4.60 -19.62
N ILE A 262 -11.52 -4.90 -19.76
CA ILE A 262 -10.87 -5.98 -19.02
C ILE A 262 -10.81 -5.63 -17.53
N VAL A 263 -11.15 -6.62 -16.69
CA VAL A 263 -11.04 -6.53 -15.23
C VAL A 263 -10.06 -7.60 -14.76
N GLU A 264 -8.91 -7.16 -14.25
CA GLU A 264 -7.80 -8.00 -13.83
C GLU A 264 -7.47 -7.75 -12.37
N PHE A 265 -7.36 -8.80 -11.56
CA PHE A 265 -6.77 -8.74 -10.24
C PHE A 265 -5.33 -9.25 -10.29
N SER A 266 -4.34 -8.38 -10.05
CA SER A 266 -2.94 -8.79 -10.10
C SER A 266 -2.01 -7.86 -9.35
N THR A 267 -0.79 -8.33 -9.09
CA THR A 267 0.31 -7.48 -8.62
C THR A 267 1.14 -7.00 -9.80
N ARG A 268 1.30 -5.69 -9.92
CA ARG A 268 2.07 -5.04 -10.98
C ARG A 268 3.12 -4.10 -10.41
N ARG A 269 4.27 -3.99 -11.07
CA ARG A 269 5.37 -3.13 -10.67
C ARG A 269 5.31 -1.77 -11.36
N VAL A 270 5.58 -0.70 -10.61
CA VAL A 270 5.79 0.65 -11.17
C VAL A 270 7.03 0.63 -12.07
N ARG A 271 6.83 0.77 -13.38
CA ARG A 271 7.92 0.78 -14.37
C ARG A 271 8.35 2.21 -14.69
N GLU A 272 7.40 3.02 -15.11
CA GLU A 272 7.63 4.40 -15.58
C GLU A 272 6.49 5.30 -15.12
N VAL A 273 6.80 6.58 -14.93
CA VAL A 273 5.83 7.59 -14.51
C VAL A 273 5.96 8.79 -15.45
N HIS A 274 4.85 9.20 -16.06
CA HIS A 274 4.79 10.32 -17.00
C HIS A 274 3.89 11.42 -16.46
N PRO A 275 4.35 12.69 -16.49
CA PRO A 275 3.51 13.82 -16.14
C PRO A 275 2.35 14.01 -17.13
N PRO A 276 1.30 14.78 -16.77
CA PRO A 276 0.25 15.15 -17.70
C PRO A 276 0.82 15.79 -18.95
N THR A 277 0.25 15.44 -20.10
CA THR A 277 0.70 15.94 -21.39
C THR A 277 0.20 17.36 -21.53
N ILE A 278 1.06 18.35 -21.30
CA ILE A 278 0.73 19.76 -21.54
C ILE A 278 0.51 19.91 -23.05
N SER A 279 -0.74 19.82 -23.48
CA SER A 279 -1.12 19.99 -24.87
C SER A 279 -0.85 21.45 -25.25
N SER A 280 0.29 21.70 -25.89
CA SER A 280 0.67 23.00 -26.44
C SER A 280 -0.31 23.51 -27.50
N LYS A 281 -1.32 22.72 -27.89
CA LYS A 281 -2.37 23.06 -28.85
C LYS A 281 -3.67 23.59 -28.22
N ALA A 282 -3.82 23.56 -26.89
CA ALA A 282 -5.04 24.06 -26.24
C ALA A 282 -5.21 25.59 -26.32
N THR A 283 -4.16 26.35 -26.66
CA THR A 283 -4.16 27.82 -26.67
C THR A 283 -4.67 28.47 -27.96
N SER A 284 -5.13 27.73 -28.96
CA SER A 284 -5.84 28.36 -30.10
C SER A 284 -7.25 27.79 -30.23
N GLY A 285 -8.18 28.42 -29.52
CA GLY A 285 -9.64 28.17 -29.53
C GLY A 285 -10.33 28.41 -30.88
N LYS A 286 -9.69 28.09 -32.00
CA LYS A 286 -10.41 27.82 -33.25
C LYS A 286 -10.78 26.35 -33.24
N ARG A 287 -11.88 26.04 -32.56
CA ARG A 287 -12.69 24.84 -32.82
C ARG A 287 -13.06 24.89 -34.30
N SER A 288 -12.18 24.39 -35.17
CA SER A 288 -12.50 24.24 -36.58
C SER A 288 -13.50 23.09 -36.64
N ALA A 289 -14.77 23.42 -36.44
CA ALA A 289 -15.87 22.57 -36.82
C ALA A 289 -15.75 22.37 -38.32
N LYS A 290 -14.96 21.36 -38.72
CA LYS A 290 -14.90 20.89 -40.09
C LYS A 290 -16.26 20.25 -40.33
N ARG A 291 -17.25 21.10 -40.65
CA ARG A 291 -18.57 20.71 -41.12
C ARG A 291 -18.33 19.78 -42.29
N LYS A 292 -18.47 18.47 -42.06
CA LYS A 292 -18.54 17.46 -43.11
C LYS A 292 -19.80 17.84 -43.91
N ARG A 293 -19.62 18.61 -44.98
CA ARG A 293 -20.68 19.00 -45.93
C ARG A 293 -21.31 17.71 -46.43
N GLY A 294 -22.48 17.33 -45.91
CA GLY A 294 -23.17 16.13 -46.40
C GLY A 294 -24.32 15.57 -45.56
N ASN A 295 -24.36 15.80 -44.24
CA ASN A 295 -25.49 15.32 -43.41
C ASN A 295 -26.16 16.50 -42.71
N ALA A 296 -27.41 16.78 -43.09
CA ALA A 296 -28.13 18.01 -42.75
C ALA A 296 -28.75 18.02 -41.34
N GLU A 297 -28.67 16.92 -40.58
CA GLU A 297 -28.99 16.90 -39.15
C GLU A 297 -27.69 16.81 -38.36
N GLY A 298 -27.22 17.96 -37.88
CA GLY A 298 -26.01 18.11 -37.09
C GLY A 298 -26.17 17.55 -35.68
N GLN A 299 -26.32 16.24 -35.53
CA GLN A 299 -26.28 15.58 -34.24
C GLN A 299 -24.86 15.75 -33.66
N TRP A 300 -24.76 16.57 -32.62
CA TRP A 300 -23.52 16.73 -31.85
C TRP A 300 -23.26 15.41 -31.12
N MET A 301 -22.43 14.56 -31.72
CA MET A 301 -21.96 13.34 -31.06
C MET A 301 -20.65 13.64 -30.35
N PRO A 302 -20.58 13.40 -29.03
CA PRO A 302 -19.32 13.52 -28.30
C PRO A 302 -18.30 12.52 -28.83
N SER A 303 -17.11 12.99 -29.20
CA SER A 303 -16.05 12.13 -29.70
C SER A 303 -15.19 11.60 -28.56
N ALA A 304 -15.08 10.28 -28.41
CA ALA A 304 -14.23 9.63 -27.40
C ALA A 304 -12.77 10.14 -27.43
N SER A 305 -12.22 10.37 -28.62
CA SER A 305 -10.87 10.93 -28.80
C SER A 305 -10.67 12.30 -28.13
N SER A 306 -11.70 13.15 -28.08
CA SER A 306 -11.61 14.44 -27.36
C SER A 306 -11.53 14.24 -25.86
N VAL A 307 -12.24 13.23 -25.33
CA VAL A 307 -12.21 12.91 -23.91
C VAL A 307 -10.86 12.30 -23.53
N GLU A 308 -10.32 11.40 -24.33
CA GLU A 308 -8.97 10.85 -24.12
C GLU A 308 -7.88 11.92 -24.14
N ALA A 309 -7.99 12.91 -25.02
CA ALA A 309 -7.06 14.05 -25.05
C ALA A 309 -7.16 14.92 -23.80
N GLU A 310 -8.36 15.01 -23.20
CA GLU A 310 -8.57 15.70 -21.93
C GLU A 310 -8.00 14.89 -20.76
N LEU A 311 -8.23 13.58 -20.74
CA LEU A 311 -7.61 12.67 -19.75
C LEU A 311 -6.08 12.77 -19.78
N ASP A 312 -5.48 12.75 -20.97
CA ASP A 312 -4.03 12.92 -21.16
C ASP A 312 -3.50 14.26 -20.63
N ALA A 313 -4.31 15.32 -20.71
CA ALA A 313 -3.92 16.67 -20.31
C ALA A 313 -4.07 16.89 -18.80
N GLN A 314 -5.04 16.22 -18.16
CA GLN A 314 -5.37 16.41 -16.75
C GLN A 314 -4.66 15.40 -15.83
N PHE A 315 -4.45 14.16 -16.28
CA PHE A 315 -3.96 13.09 -15.44
C PHE A 315 -2.51 12.70 -15.77
N ALA A 316 -1.81 12.29 -14.72
CA ALA A 316 -0.53 11.62 -14.85
C ALA A 316 -0.74 10.17 -15.29
N LYS A 317 0.29 9.58 -15.91
CA LYS A 317 0.26 8.20 -16.41
C LYS A 317 1.34 7.38 -15.72
N VAL A 318 0.95 6.28 -15.10
CA VAL A 318 1.86 5.33 -14.46
C VAL A 318 1.84 4.03 -15.26
N VAL A 319 2.98 3.67 -15.84
CA VAL A 319 3.13 2.41 -16.57
C VAL A 319 3.43 1.32 -15.55
N LEU A 320 2.55 0.33 -15.47
CA LEU A 320 2.64 -0.79 -14.55
C LEU A 320 2.94 -2.07 -15.34
N ALA A 321 4.14 -2.59 -15.14
CA ALA A 321 4.56 -3.86 -15.72
C ALA A 321 4.11 -5.04 -14.86
N PRO A 322 3.97 -6.25 -15.42
CA PRO A 322 3.78 -7.45 -14.62
C PRO A 322 4.89 -7.63 -13.58
N TRP A 323 4.53 -8.12 -12.38
CA TRP A 323 5.50 -8.33 -11.29
C TRP A 323 6.57 -9.38 -11.66
N GLY A 324 6.15 -10.48 -12.30
CA GLY A 324 7.04 -11.46 -12.94
C GLY A 324 7.39 -12.69 -12.12
N PHE A 325 6.88 -12.83 -10.89
CA PHE A 325 6.96 -14.06 -10.12
C PHE A 325 5.74 -14.25 -9.21
N GLU A 326 5.57 -15.47 -8.72
CA GLU A 326 4.50 -15.88 -7.82
C GLU A 326 5.10 -16.32 -6.49
N GLY A 327 4.38 -16.07 -5.38
CA GLY A 327 4.76 -16.56 -4.06
C GLY A 327 4.42 -15.61 -2.92
N GLY A 328 4.25 -16.17 -1.72
CA GLY A 328 3.81 -15.42 -0.55
C GLY A 328 2.42 -14.83 -0.78
N ASP A 329 2.29 -13.51 -0.60
CA ASP A 329 1.04 -12.77 -0.78
C ASP A 329 0.77 -12.39 -2.24
N ILE A 330 1.69 -12.69 -3.15
CA ILE A 330 1.57 -12.33 -4.57
C ILE A 330 0.96 -13.51 -5.32
N SER A 331 -0.34 -13.38 -5.60
CA SER A 331 -1.10 -14.34 -6.39
C SER A 331 -0.83 -14.18 -7.89
N LYS A 332 -1.11 -15.26 -8.64
CA LYS A 332 -1.25 -15.18 -10.09
C LYS A 332 -2.29 -14.13 -10.48
N PRO A 333 -2.13 -13.47 -11.64
CA PRO A 333 -3.19 -12.63 -12.18
C PRO A 333 -4.48 -13.43 -12.35
N GLU A 334 -5.61 -12.84 -11.99
CA GLU A 334 -6.94 -13.43 -12.14
C GLU A 334 -7.82 -12.49 -12.96
N ILE A 335 -8.55 -13.04 -13.93
CA ILE A 335 -9.49 -12.28 -14.76
C ILE A 335 -10.89 -12.46 -14.19
N TRP A 336 -11.54 -11.35 -13.87
CA TRP A 336 -12.85 -11.37 -13.25
C TRP A 336 -13.96 -11.71 -14.23
N ALA A 337 -15.04 -12.31 -13.74
CA ALA A 337 -16.20 -12.68 -14.56
C ALA A 337 -16.92 -11.48 -15.20
N THR A 338 -16.72 -10.28 -14.66
CA THR A 338 -17.22 -9.00 -15.19
C THR A 338 -16.35 -8.44 -16.31
N SER A 339 -15.16 -9.01 -16.54
CA SER A 339 -14.23 -8.61 -17.59
C SER A 339 -14.85 -8.75 -18.98
N ARG A 340 -14.64 -7.73 -19.81
CA ARG A 340 -15.01 -7.71 -21.23
C ARG A 340 -13.74 -7.50 -22.06
N GLY A 341 -13.63 -8.14 -23.21
CA GLY A 341 -12.38 -8.11 -23.98
C GLY A 341 -11.75 -9.47 -24.18
N ALA A 342 -10.95 -9.58 -25.24
CA ALA A 342 -10.11 -10.74 -25.47
C ALA A 342 -8.91 -10.75 -24.49
N VAL A 343 -8.84 -11.76 -23.64
CA VAL A 343 -7.76 -11.96 -22.66
C VAL A 343 -7.16 -13.35 -22.81
N ILE A 344 -5.84 -13.45 -22.64
CA ILE A 344 -5.15 -14.74 -22.53
C ILE A 344 -5.29 -15.21 -21.08
N ASP A 345 -5.90 -16.39 -20.88
CA ASP A 345 -6.05 -16.97 -19.56
C ASP A 345 -4.66 -17.31 -18.95
N PRO A 346 -4.27 -16.70 -17.82
CA PRO A 346 -2.99 -16.95 -17.18
C PRO A 346 -2.85 -18.38 -16.61
N ASN A 347 -3.96 -19.11 -16.43
CA ASN A 347 -3.95 -20.49 -15.90
C ASN A 347 -3.72 -21.55 -16.98
N LEU A 348 -3.90 -21.20 -18.26
CA LEU A 348 -3.65 -22.13 -19.36
C LEU A 348 -2.16 -22.12 -19.70
N SER A 349 -1.46 -23.20 -19.32
CA SER A 349 -0.04 -23.39 -19.61
C SER A 349 0.26 -23.17 -21.10
N THR A 350 1.12 -22.20 -21.39
CA THR A 350 1.50 -21.76 -22.74
C THR A 350 2.36 -22.79 -23.49
N ASP A 351 2.59 -23.97 -22.91
CA ASP A 351 3.31 -25.09 -23.52
C ASP A 351 2.61 -25.67 -24.76
N SER A 352 1.35 -25.31 -25.01
CA SER A 352 0.59 -25.71 -26.19
C SER A 352 0.75 -24.73 -27.36
N GLY A 353 2.00 -24.41 -27.70
CA GLY A 353 2.37 -23.69 -28.90
C GLY A 353 2.04 -22.20 -28.85
N THR A 354 3.05 -21.35 -28.97
CA THR A 354 2.87 -19.97 -29.40
C THR A 354 1.89 -19.96 -30.58
N PRO A 355 0.68 -19.38 -30.46
CA PRO A 355 -0.17 -19.21 -31.62
C PRO A 355 0.63 -18.35 -32.58
N ASP A 356 1.07 -18.95 -33.68
CA ASP A 356 1.80 -18.28 -34.74
C ASP A 356 1.10 -16.96 -35.01
N ALA A 357 1.84 -15.86 -34.84
CA ALA A 357 1.39 -14.49 -35.00
C ALA A 357 1.08 -14.12 -36.47
N THR A 358 0.60 -15.09 -37.26
CA THR A 358 0.20 -14.95 -38.66
C THR A 358 -1.27 -14.55 -38.83
N GLY A 359 -2.00 -14.31 -37.73
CA GLY A 359 -3.40 -13.90 -37.75
C GLY A 359 -3.63 -12.43 -38.11
N GLY A 360 -3.68 -12.12 -39.41
CA GLY A 360 -4.38 -10.99 -40.04
C GLY A 360 -4.31 -9.59 -39.39
N GLU A 361 -3.63 -8.65 -40.07
CA GLU A 361 -3.46 -7.21 -39.75
C GLU A 361 -4.77 -6.45 -39.41
N GLY A 362 -5.37 -6.67 -38.24
CA GLY A 362 -6.56 -5.92 -37.84
C GLY A 362 -7.32 -6.41 -36.60
N LYS A 363 -7.01 -7.59 -36.05
CA LYS A 363 -7.56 -7.97 -34.74
C LYS A 363 -6.69 -7.39 -33.63
N GLN A 364 -7.32 -6.73 -32.67
CA GLN A 364 -6.64 -6.25 -31.47
C GLN A 364 -6.01 -7.46 -30.76
N LYS A 365 -4.71 -7.35 -30.44
CA LYS A 365 -3.99 -8.40 -29.71
C LYS A 365 -4.73 -8.64 -28.38
N PRO A 366 -5.08 -9.88 -28.03
CA PRO A 366 -5.62 -10.20 -26.72
C PRO A 366 -4.66 -9.75 -25.61
N HIS A 367 -5.20 -9.18 -24.54
CA HIS A 367 -4.41 -8.74 -23.39
C HIS A 367 -3.80 -9.95 -22.68
N ASN A 368 -2.53 -9.86 -22.31
CA ASN A 368 -1.84 -10.86 -21.54
C ASN A 368 -1.37 -10.29 -20.19
N PRO A 369 -2.05 -10.62 -19.08
CA PRO A 369 -1.71 -10.15 -17.73
C PRO A 369 -0.25 -10.40 -17.30
N LEU A 370 0.39 -11.44 -17.83
CA LEU A 370 1.75 -11.85 -17.45
C LEU A 370 2.84 -11.08 -18.21
N THR A 371 2.51 -10.43 -19.33
CA THR A 371 3.52 -9.81 -20.20
C THR A 371 3.22 -8.37 -20.60
N ASP A 372 1.94 -7.99 -20.68
CA ASP A 372 1.54 -6.67 -21.14
C ASP A 372 1.57 -5.66 -19.99
N ASP A 373 2.15 -4.49 -20.28
CA ASP A 373 2.13 -3.34 -19.40
C ASP A 373 0.74 -2.66 -19.47
N ILE A 374 0.30 -2.08 -18.36
CA ILE A 374 -0.92 -1.25 -18.31
C ILE A 374 -0.57 0.20 -17.99
N VAL A 375 -1.42 1.13 -18.41
CA VAL A 375 -1.25 2.57 -18.16
C VAL A 375 -2.33 3.04 -17.20
N LEU A 376 -1.97 3.18 -15.93
CA LEU A 376 -2.84 3.68 -14.88
C LEU A 376 -2.90 5.22 -14.95
N LEU A 377 -4.11 5.77 -14.98
CA LEU A 377 -4.33 7.20 -14.81
C LEU A 377 -4.40 7.55 -13.33
N VAL A 378 -3.61 8.55 -12.91
CA VAL A 378 -3.56 9.01 -11.52
C VAL A 378 -3.58 10.53 -11.45
N GLN A 379 -4.03 11.07 -10.32
CA GLN A 379 -3.97 12.51 -10.07
C GLN A 379 -2.52 13.05 -10.12
N PRO A 380 -2.27 14.24 -10.70
CA PRO A 380 -0.92 14.77 -10.88
C PRO A 380 -0.09 14.92 -9.60
N HIS A 381 -0.72 15.23 -8.45
CA HIS A 381 -0.01 15.39 -7.18
C HIS A 381 0.61 14.07 -6.67
N LEU A 382 0.13 12.92 -7.15
CA LEU A 382 0.67 11.61 -6.78
C LEU A 382 2.02 11.30 -7.46
N LEU A 383 2.39 12.08 -8.48
CA LEU A 383 3.67 11.93 -9.19
C LEU A 383 4.86 12.06 -8.25
N ASP A 384 4.82 12.99 -7.31
CA ASP A 384 5.93 13.24 -6.40
C ASP A 384 6.21 12.01 -5.54
N THR A 385 5.17 11.29 -5.12
CA THR A 385 5.33 10.04 -4.34
C THR A 385 5.68 8.86 -5.25
N LEU A 386 4.96 8.66 -6.36
CA LEU A 386 5.12 7.49 -7.22
C LEU A 386 6.42 7.50 -8.02
N SER A 387 6.97 8.67 -8.34
CA SER A 387 8.27 8.79 -9.03
C SER A 387 9.46 8.41 -8.16
N LEU A 388 9.31 8.44 -6.82
CA LEU A 388 10.36 8.06 -5.87
C LEU A 388 10.49 6.53 -5.70
N VAL A 389 9.56 5.76 -6.28
CA VAL A 389 9.41 4.33 -6.00
C VAL A 389 9.38 3.44 -7.26
N PRO A 390 10.35 3.59 -8.20
CA PRO A 390 10.45 2.67 -9.32
C PRO A 390 10.64 1.24 -8.81
N GLY A 391 9.86 0.31 -9.34
CA GLY A 391 9.90 -1.11 -8.97
C GLY A 391 8.99 -1.51 -7.82
N PHE A 392 8.23 -0.60 -7.20
CA PHE A 392 7.21 -0.98 -6.21
C PHE A 392 6.14 -1.85 -6.84
N GLY A 393 5.75 -2.90 -6.13
CA GLY A 393 4.61 -3.73 -6.48
C GLY A 393 3.32 -3.12 -5.91
N LEU A 394 2.30 -3.02 -6.72
CA LEU A 394 0.94 -2.67 -6.32
C LEU A 394 0.07 -3.88 -6.66
N GLY A 395 -0.57 -4.46 -5.64
CA GLY A 395 -1.62 -5.47 -5.81
C GLY A 395 -2.96 -4.75 -5.83
N ALA A 396 -3.71 -4.86 -6.91
CA ALA A 396 -5.02 -4.24 -7.00
C ALA A 396 -5.95 -4.95 -7.99
N MET A 397 -7.21 -4.53 -7.99
CA MET A 397 -8.12 -4.74 -9.10
C MET A 397 -7.97 -3.60 -10.13
N TRP A 398 -7.46 -3.96 -11.31
CA TRP A 398 -7.23 -3.08 -12.45
C TRP A 398 -8.41 -3.16 -13.41
N VAL A 399 -8.96 -2.01 -13.78
CA VAL A 399 -10.08 -1.92 -14.71
C VAL A 399 -9.70 -1.09 -15.93
N GLN A 400 -9.82 -1.71 -17.09
CA GLN A 400 -9.57 -1.05 -18.37
C GLN A 400 -10.72 -0.11 -18.73
N LEU A 401 -10.37 1.10 -19.17
CA LEU A 401 -11.28 2.04 -19.80
C LEU A 401 -11.28 1.80 -21.30
N VAL A 402 -12.45 1.48 -21.86
CA VAL A 402 -12.64 1.17 -23.28
C VAL A 402 -13.71 2.09 -23.85
N ARG A 403 -13.58 2.51 -25.11
CA ARG A 403 -14.64 3.29 -25.77
C ARG A 403 -15.89 2.44 -25.93
N SER A 404 -17.07 3.02 -25.70
CA SER A 404 -18.34 2.29 -25.84
C SER A 404 -18.54 1.73 -27.25
N GLU A 405 -18.09 2.47 -28.28
CA GLU A 405 -18.15 2.04 -29.68
C GLU A 405 -17.27 0.81 -30.00
N ASP A 406 -16.24 0.57 -29.19
CA ASP A 406 -15.33 -0.56 -29.36
C ASP A 406 -15.83 -1.79 -28.61
N ALA A 407 -16.47 -1.59 -27.45
CA ALA A 407 -17.09 -2.66 -26.66
C ALA A 407 -18.26 -3.33 -27.40
N GLU A 408 -19.05 -2.57 -28.17
CA GLU A 408 -20.18 -3.13 -28.94
C GLU A 408 -19.76 -3.89 -30.21
N LYS A 409 -18.56 -3.63 -30.73
CA LYS A 409 -18.09 -4.13 -32.04
C LYS A 409 -17.27 -5.41 -31.97
N GLU A 410 -17.21 -6.11 -30.84
CA GLU A 410 -16.41 -7.33 -30.69
C GLU A 410 -16.74 -8.47 -31.68
N GLY A 411 -17.81 -8.36 -32.48
CA GLY A 411 -18.15 -9.28 -33.57
C GLY A 411 -18.03 -8.74 -35.01
N ALA A 412 -17.83 -7.44 -35.23
CA ALA A 412 -17.86 -6.83 -36.55
C ALA A 412 -16.49 -6.22 -36.90
N GLY A 413 -15.81 -6.77 -37.91
CA GLY A 413 -14.43 -6.40 -38.27
C GLY A 413 -14.19 -4.89 -38.31
N ARG A 414 -13.18 -4.42 -37.58
CA ARG A 414 -12.77 -3.01 -37.55
C ARG A 414 -12.24 -2.56 -38.91
N ASP A 415 -12.62 -1.35 -39.30
CA ASP A 415 -12.03 -0.66 -40.46
C ASP A 415 -10.54 -0.37 -40.21
N ARG A 416 -9.69 -0.76 -41.16
CA ARG A 416 -8.21 -0.75 -41.11
C ARG A 416 -7.51 0.63 -41.04
N GLY A 417 -8.20 1.70 -40.64
CA GLY A 417 -7.68 3.06 -40.72
C GLY A 417 -7.62 3.85 -39.42
N SER A 418 -8.15 3.33 -38.31
CA SER A 418 -8.16 4.06 -37.03
C SER A 418 -6.85 3.85 -36.28
N GLU A 419 -6.22 4.95 -35.84
CA GLU A 419 -5.11 4.95 -34.88
C GLU A 419 -5.46 4.02 -33.71
N CYS A 420 -4.52 3.16 -33.29
CA CYS A 420 -4.75 2.22 -32.19
C CYS A 420 -5.25 2.98 -30.96
N PRO A 421 -6.44 2.65 -30.43
CA PRO A 421 -7.01 3.38 -29.31
C PRO A 421 -6.08 3.29 -28.10
N LYS A 422 -5.88 4.42 -27.43
CA LYS A 422 -5.11 4.46 -26.19
C LYS A 422 -5.86 3.65 -25.14
N THR A 423 -5.15 2.78 -24.44
CA THR A 423 -5.75 1.96 -23.39
C THR A 423 -5.36 2.52 -22.04
N TYR A 424 -6.34 3.10 -21.35
CA TYR A 424 -6.17 3.59 -19.98
C TYR A 424 -6.78 2.63 -18.98
N TRP A 425 -6.28 2.69 -17.76
CA TRP A 425 -6.74 1.88 -16.64
C TRP A 425 -6.95 2.77 -15.42
N TYR A 426 -7.89 2.36 -14.57
CA TYR A 426 -8.03 2.83 -13.19
C TYR A 426 -7.97 1.62 -12.26
N HIS A 427 -8.00 1.82 -10.94
CA HIS A 427 -8.02 0.72 -9.98
C HIS A 427 -9.16 0.88 -8.97
N GLU A 428 -9.66 -0.21 -8.39
CA GLU A 428 -10.74 -0.13 -7.38
C GLU A 428 -10.25 -0.52 -5.99
N ASP A 429 -9.86 -1.79 -5.81
CA ASP A 429 -9.49 -2.35 -4.51
C ASP A 429 -7.96 -2.55 -4.47
N LEU A 430 -7.25 -1.71 -3.71
CA LEU A 430 -5.81 -1.90 -3.45
C LEU A 430 -5.63 -2.94 -2.34
N THR A 431 -4.99 -4.07 -2.68
CA THR A 431 -4.81 -5.21 -1.78
C THR A 431 -3.41 -5.30 -1.19
N GLY A 432 -2.42 -4.73 -1.86
CA GLY A 432 -1.05 -4.77 -1.36
C GLY A 432 -0.16 -3.71 -1.96
N ILE A 433 0.82 -3.28 -1.17
CA ILE A 433 1.94 -2.47 -1.63
C ILE A 433 3.21 -3.21 -1.21
N PHE A 434 4.02 -3.55 -2.19
CA PHE A 434 5.21 -4.37 -2.03
C PHE A 434 6.44 -3.52 -2.33
N PRO A 435 7.42 -3.44 -1.42
CA PRO A 435 8.68 -2.79 -1.74
C PRO A 435 9.39 -3.54 -2.88
N SER A 436 10.30 -2.87 -3.58
CA SER A 436 10.96 -3.47 -4.75
C SER A 436 11.86 -4.67 -4.41
N PHE A 437 12.25 -4.80 -3.13
CA PHE A 437 13.01 -5.92 -2.58
C PHE A 437 12.13 -7.03 -1.98
N TYR A 438 10.79 -6.98 -2.15
CA TYR A 438 9.89 -7.99 -1.59
C TYR A 438 10.36 -9.40 -1.94
N THR A 439 10.53 -10.20 -0.90
CA THR A 439 10.90 -11.61 -1.00
C THR A 439 9.87 -12.41 -0.22
N PRO A 440 9.21 -13.42 -0.83
CA PRO A 440 8.23 -14.23 -0.12
C PRO A 440 8.90 -15.02 0.99
N GLY A 441 8.20 -15.19 2.12
CA GLY A 441 8.56 -16.16 3.14
C GLY A 441 8.60 -17.58 2.56
N THR A 442 9.57 -18.38 3.02
CA THR A 442 9.73 -19.78 2.62
C THR A 442 9.23 -20.72 3.68
#